data_AF-A0A519WQT5-F1
#
_entry.id   AF-A0A519WQT5-F1
#
_cell.length_a   1.000
_cell.length_b   1.000
_cell.length_c   1.000
_cell.angle_alpha   90.00
_cell.angle_beta   90.00
_cell.angle_gamma   90.00
#
_symmetry.space_group_name_H-M   'P 1'
#
loop_
_entity.id
_entity.type
_entity.pdbx_description
1 polymer ?
#
loop_
_entity_poly.entity_id
_entity_poly.type
_entity_poly.pdbx_seq_one_letter_code
_entity_poly.pdbx_strand_id
1 'polypeptide(L)'
;MKFLFNLTLLLIVCCTTTQSQAQNYSLKPGRPVDLVNVFLGSSGDHGQMSPAASYPFGMLSIGPQTYPTTHMGYEHLAKKFTGFTHTRFEGVGCTGSGGLILIKPFLGKTASASNLIKSKEKASPGYYEVGFENDIIARLTVLGNAGKHLYDYPAGEKGVSVDLSHAFSNGFLAEEHQIKNNVLSGWIDAKTTCSVGKYRSYYYIELPQGISWQESGNHMLQATFSNKAQQIEVNVALSSVSIDAAKETINRNKFESLQKQNSVEWNTLLSRIAVEGNLENASLFYSLMYRTMQSPYMISEADGTYRSTKGELQKSKEPRYNGWAIWDNYRTQLPLLSIITPEKYSGMVSSLGDMYHSGKKDYATQNEPSNTVRTEHTIVVLLDAYRKGYKVDFKSIADSLRKEVNGLDYKAPDKALESSYDAWAMSEIYT
;
A
#
# COMPACT_ATOMS: atom_id res chain seq x y z
N MET A 1 42.17 -76.67 -39.36
CA MET A 1 41.46 -75.92 -38.31
C MET A 1 40.66 -74.80 -38.97
N LYS A 2 39.33 -74.90 -38.91
CA LYS A 2 38.36 -73.87 -39.31
C LYS A 2 38.26 -72.81 -38.20
N PHE A 3 37.78 -71.60 -38.55
CA PHE A 3 37.08 -70.54 -37.78
C PHE A 3 37.56 -69.17 -38.31
N LEU A 4 36.85 -68.39 -39.16
CA LEU A 4 35.52 -67.74 -39.12
C LEU A 4 35.32 -66.70 -37.99
N PHE A 5 34.98 -65.47 -38.44
CA PHE A 5 34.37 -64.31 -37.72
C PHE A 5 35.27 -63.54 -36.73
N ASN A 6 35.26 -62.21 -36.59
CA ASN A 6 34.19 -61.21 -36.76
C ASN A 6 34.76 -59.83 -37.16
N LEU A 7 34.04 -59.14 -38.06
CA LEU A 7 34.22 -57.74 -38.41
C LEU A 7 33.43 -56.89 -37.39
N THR A 8 34.12 -56.22 -36.46
CA THR A 8 33.46 -55.32 -35.51
C THR A 8 33.42 -53.90 -36.10
N LEU A 9 32.26 -53.53 -36.61
CA LEU A 9 31.93 -52.18 -37.07
C LEU A 9 31.79 -51.27 -35.83
N LEU A 10 32.74 -50.35 -35.63
CA LEU A 10 32.68 -49.36 -34.56
C LEU A 10 31.71 -48.24 -34.98
N LEU A 11 30.44 -48.33 -34.54
CA LEU A 11 29.48 -47.24 -34.65
C LEU A 11 29.89 -46.14 -33.65
N ILE A 12 30.54 -45.09 -34.14
CA ILE A 12 30.70 -43.83 -33.41
C ILE A 12 29.33 -43.14 -33.43
N VAL A 13 28.53 -43.37 -32.38
CA VAL A 13 27.35 -42.56 -32.09
C VAL A 13 27.87 -41.18 -31.69
N CYS A 14 27.90 -40.27 -32.66
CA CYS A 14 28.17 -38.87 -32.43
C CYS A 14 26.99 -38.30 -31.63
N CYS A 15 27.08 -38.40 -30.30
CA CYS A 15 26.16 -37.78 -29.37
C CYS A 15 26.40 -36.27 -29.47
N THR A 16 25.75 -35.63 -30.45
CA THR A 16 25.63 -34.18 -30.49
C THR A 16 24.77 -33.81 -29.29
N THR A 17 25.42 -33.56 -28.15
CA THR A 17 24.83 -32.73 -27.11
C THR A 17 24.55 -31.39 -27.77
N THR A 18 23.32 -31.20 -28.24
CA THR A 18 22.73 -29.89 -28.42
C THR A 18 22.78 -29.22 -27.06
N GLN A 19 23.90 -28.55 -26.77
CA GLN A 19 23.90 -27.43 -25.86
C GLN A 19 22.84 -26.50 -26.42
N SER A 20 21.66 -26.51 -25.80
CA SER A 20 20.76 -25.38 -25.86
C SER A 20 21.60 -24.18 -25.46
N GLN A 21 22.05 -23.40 -26.44
CA GLN A 21 22.52 -22.06 -26.17
C GLN A 21 21.35 -21.40 -25.47
N ALA A 22 21.48 -21.20 -24.16
CA ALA A 22 20.57 -20.35 -23.42
C ALA A 22 20.53 -19.05 -24.21
N GLN A 23 19.43 -18.84 -24.90
CA GLN A 23 19.22 -17.65 -25.70
C GLN A 23 19.22 -16.55 -24.65
N ASN A 24 20.33 -15.81 -24.56
CA ASN A 24 20.42 -14.63 -23.72
C ASN A 24 19.42 -13.65 -24.33
N TYR A 25 18.16 -13.73 -23.87
CA TYR A 25 17.19 -12.70 -24.05
C TYR A 25 17.70 -11.51 -23.24
N SER A 26 18.58 -10.73 -23.87
CA SER A 26 18.85 -9.38 -23.42
C SER A 26 17.52 -8.64 -23.54
N LEU A 27 16.87 -8.44 -22.40
CA LEU A 27 15.86 -7.42 -22.28
C LEU A 27 16.55 -6.10 -22.66
N LYS A 28 16.38 -5.66 -23.91
CA LYS A 28 16.48 -4.23 -24.20
C LYS A 28 15.50 -3.58 -23.23
N PRO A 29 15.92 -2.76 -22.25
CA PRO A 29 15.09 -2.51 -21.10
C PRO A 29 13.87 -1.71 -21.53
N GLY A 30 12.73 -2.40 -21.64
CA GLY A 30 11.44 -1.77 -21.45
C GLY A 30 11.41 -1.17 -20.04
N ARG A 31 10.54 -0.17 -19.83
CA ARG A 31 10.43 0.48 -18.52
C ARG A 31 10.06 -0.59 -17.48
N PRO A 32 10.83 -0.81 -16.38
CA PRO A 32 10.50 -1.82 -15.37
C PRO A 32 9.07 -1.77 -14.85
N VAL A 33 8.48 -0.57 -14.78
CA VAL A 33 7.07 -0.38 -14.37
C VAL A 33 6.09 -1.11 -15.28
N ASP A 34 6.41 -1.29 -16.56
CA ASP A 34 5.54 -1.96 -17.55
C ASP A 34 5.55 -3.49 -17.38
N LEU A 35 6.50 -4.04 -16.58
CA LEU A 35 6.60 -5.47 -16.27
C LEU A 35 5.83 -5.88 -15.00
N VAL A 36 5.30 -4.91 -14.24
CA VAL A 36 4.63 -5.18 -12.96
C VAL A 36 3.22 -5.74 -13.18
N ASN A 37 2.97 -6.92 -12.63
CA ASN A 37 1.64 -7.49 -12.49
C ASN A 37 1.06 -7.15 -11.11
N VAL A 38 0.18 -6.15 -11.05
CA VAL A 38 -0.49 -5.73 -9.81
C VAL A 38 -1.60 -6.68 -9.33
N PHE A 39 -1.95 -7.70 -10.11
CA PHE A 39 -2.89 -8.77 -9.68
C PHE A 39 -2.17 -9.93 -8.99
N LEU A 40 -0.83 -9.93 -8.95
CA LEU A 40 -0.08 -10.96 -8.23
C LEU A 40 -0.46 -10.93 -6.74
N GLY A 41 -0.92 -12.09 -6.23
CA GLY A 41 -1.32 -12.29 -4.83
C GLY A 41 -2.76 -11.87 -4.49
N SER A 42 -3.61 -11.56 -5.48
CA SER A 42 -4.95 -11.00 -5.25
C SER A 42 -6.11 -12.01 -5.34
N SER A 43 -5.83 -13.32 -5.26
CA SER A 43 -6.84 -14.39 -5.32
C SER A 43 -6.49 -15.54 -4.38
N GLY A 44 -7.51 -16.22 -3.85
CA GLY A 44 -7.34 -17.48 -3.10
C GLY A 44 -6.62 -17.33 -1.75
N ASP A 45 -6.58 -16.12 -1.19
CA ASP A 45 -5.87 -15.79 0.07
C ASP A 45 -4.37 -16.16 0.07
N HIS A 46 -3.71 -16.09 -1.10
CA HIS A 46 -2.29 -16.45 -1.28
C HIS A 46 -1.32 -15.26 -1.25
N GLY A 47 -1.70 -14.18 -0.58
CA GLY A 47 -0.85 -12.99 -0.49
C GLY A 47 -1.55 -11.77 0.07
N GLN A 48 -2.88 -11.76 0.06
CA GLN A 48 -3.67 -10.65 0.60
C GLN A 48 -3.22 -9.33 -0.03
N MET A 49 -3.17 -9.33 -1.36
CA MET A 49 -2.77 -8.17 -2.16
C MET A 49 -3.96 -7.62 -2.93
N SER A 50 -3.88 -6.35 -3.31
CA SER A 50 -4.86 -5.71 -4.20
C SER A 50 -4.21 -5.10 -5.45
N PRO A 51 -5.01 -4.87 -6.51
CA PRO A 51 -4.58 -4.10 -7.69
C PRO A 51 -4.83 -2.59 -7.51
N ALA A 52 -4.96 -2.09 -6.27
CA ALA A 52 -5.25 -0.69 -6.01
C ALA A 52 -4.21 0.24 -6.65
N ALA A 53 -4.68 1.37 -7.18
CA ALA A 53 -3.83 2.48 -7.56
C ALA A 53 -3.11 3.00 -6.30
N SER A 54 -1.80 2.79 -6.23
CA SER A 54 -0.96 3.18 -5.09
C SER A 54 0.23 4.04 -5.52
N TYR A 55 0.81 4.75 -4.55
CA TYR A 55 2.02 5.55 -4.72
C TYR A 55 3.11 4.99 -3.80
N PRO A 56 4.41 5.03 -4.19
CA PRO A 56 5.48 4.55 -3.31
C PRO A 56 5.43 5.27 -1.97
N PHE A 57 5.31 4.50 -0.88
CA PHE A 57 5.24 4.99 0.49
C PHE A 57 4.07 5.98 0.76
N GLY A 58 2.99 5.91 -0.04
CA GLY A 58 1.78 6.72 0.14
C GLY A 58 0.71 6.00 0.95
N MET A 59 0.01 6.72 1.82
CA MET A 59 -1.10 6.18 2.63
C MET A 59 -2.38 6.01 1.80
N LEU A 60 -2.61 6.92 0.85
CA LEU A 60 -3.74 6.83 -0.07
C LEU A 60 -3.51 5.71 -1.09
N SER A 61 -4.43 4.75 -1.12
CA SER A 61 -4.51 3.75 -2.17
C SER A 61 -5.97 3.62 -2.59
N ILE A 62 -6.30 3.88 -3.86
CA ILE A 62 -7.68 3.78 -4.35
C ILE A 62 -7.82 2.47 -5.09
N GLY A 63 -8.69 1.60 -4.59
CA GLY A 63 -8.84 0.26 -5.15
C GLY A 63 -10.26 -0.30 -5.02
N PRO A 64 -10.55 -1.37 -5.77
CA PRO A 64 -11.86 -1.99 -5.79
C PRO A 64 -12.23 -2.68 -4.47
N GLN A 65 -13.53 -2.68 -4.16
CA GLN A 65 -14.17 -3.56 -3.18
C GLN A 65 -15.08 -4.55 -3.91
N THR A 66 -14.86 -5.85 -3.74
CA THR A 66 -15.62 -6.91 -4.44
C THR A 66 -16.52 -7.72 -3.50
N TYR A 67 -17.39 -8.53 -4.10
CA TYR A 67 -18.12 -9.60 -3.44
C TYR A 67 -18.09 -10.88 -4.30
N PRO A 68 -17.60 -12.03 -3.79
CA PRO A 68 -16.92 -12.18 -2.50
C PRO A 68 -15.64 -11.33 -2.43
N THR A 69 -15.08 -11.19 -1.22
CA THR A 69 -13.86 -10.44 -0.95
C THR A 69 -12.88 -11.28 -0.15
N THR A 70 -11.59 -10.95 -0.27
CA THR A 70 -10.55 -11.36 0.67
C THR A 70 -10.26 -10.24 1.68
N HIS A 71 -9.17 -10.39 2.45
CA HIS A 71 -8.73 -9.50 3.51
C HIS A 71 -8.47 -8.05 3.04
N MET A 72 -8.04 -7.88 1.78
CA MET A 72 -7.76 -6.55 1.20
C MET A 72 -8.92 -5.94 0.40
N GLY A 73 -10.13 -6.45 0.61
CA GLY A 73 -11.31 -5.93 -0.06
C GLY A 73 -11.52 -6.44 -1.50
N TYR A 74 -10.60 -7.23 -2.03
CA TYR A 74 -10.61 -7.65 -3.44
C TYR A 74 -10.36 -9.15 -3.60
N GLU A 75 -11.12 -9.79 -4.49
CA GLU A 75 -10.90 -11.13 -5.00
C GLU A 75 -10.89 -11.05 -6.53
N HIS A 76 -9.78 -11.43 -7.17
CA HIS A 76 -9.60 -11.33 -8.62
C HIS A 76 -10.72 -12.02 -9.42
N LEU A 77 -11.17 -13.19 -8.95
CA LEU A 77 -12.22 -13.96 -9.61
C LEU A 77 -13.63 -13.42 -9.34
N ALA A 78 -13.80 -12.49 -8.40
CA ALA A 78 -15.09 -11.87 -8.12
C ALA A 78 -15.51 -10.93 -9.25
N LYS A 79 -16.80 -11.02 -9.61
CA LYS A 79 -17.41 -10.17 -10.64
C LYS A 79 -18.18 -8.98 -10.06
N LYS A 80 -18.78 -9.14 -8.88
CA LYS A 80 -19.60 -8.08 -8.26
C LYS A 80 -18.71 -7.12 -7.49
N PHE A 81 -18.92 -5.82 -7.71
CA PHE A 81 -18.25 -4.73 -7.01
C PHE A 81 -19.26 -4.05 -6.10
N THR A 82 -18.82 -3.63 -4.92
CA THR A 82 -19.63 -2.81 -4.01
C THR A 82 -19.16 -1.35 -4.01
N GLY A 83 -17.96 -1.05 -4.49
CA GLY A 83 -17.44 0.30 -4.63
C GLY A 83 -15.90 0.32 -4.68
N PHE A 84 -15.32 1.42 -4.20
CA PHE A 84 -13.88 1.67 -4.16
C PHE A 84 -13.48 2.27 -2.81
N THR A 85 -12.41 1.76 -2.21
CA THR A 85 -11.91 2.19 -0.88
C THR A 85 -10.51 2.83 -0.96
N HIS A 86 -10.17 3.66 0.03
CA HIS A 86 -9.08 4.66 -0.05
C HIS A 86 -7.85 4.37 0.80
N THR A 87 -7.82 3.27 1.56
CA THR A 87 -6.64 2.84 2.31
C THR A 87 -6.53 1.32 2.29
N ARG A 88 -5.31 0.78 2.31
CA ARG A 88 -5.03 -0.67 2.43
C ARG A 88 -3.68 -0.84 3.10
N PHE A 89 -3.55 -1.85 3.96
CA PHE A 89 -2.23 -2.31 4.41
C PHE A 89 -1.98 -3.69 3.82
N GLU A 90 -1.30 -3.70 2.67
CA GLU A 90 -1.16 -4.88 1.82
C GLU A 90 -0.37 -6.00 2.51
N GLY A 91 -0.79 -7.25 2.29
CA GLY A 91 -0.08 -8.44 2.76
C GLY A 91 -0.18 -8.73 4.26
N VAL A 92 -1.03 -8.02 5.01
CA VAL A 92 -1.21 -8.27 6.44
C VAL A 92 -2.23 -9.35 6.71
N GLY A 93 -1.88 -10.26 7.63
CA GLY A 93 -2.74 -11.33 8.12
C GLY A 93 -3.91 -10.85 9.00
N CYS A 94 -4.33 -11.70 9.95
CA CYS A 94 -5.60 -11.52 10.67
C CYS A 94 -6.76 -11.39 9.67
N THR A 95 -7.65 -10.43 9.80
CA THR A 95 -8.79 -10.21 8.87
C THR A 95 -8.54 -9.08 7.88
N GLY A 96 -7.30 -8.58 7.75
CA GLY A 96 -6.97 -7.37 7.00
C GLY A 96 -7.18 -6.08 7.81
N SER A 97 -6.89 -4.93 7.21
CA SER A 97 -7.08 -3.60 7.82
C SER A 97 -6.99 -2.48 6.77
N GLY A 98 -7.56 -1.32 7.09
CA GLY A 98 -7.74 -0.23 6.14
C GLY A 98 -9.16 -0.19 5.60
N GLY A 99 -9.30 0.01 4.29
CA GLY A 99 -10.58 0.07 3.60
C GLY A 99 -11.40 1.32 3.92
N LEU A 100 -10.78 2.40 4.39
CA LEU A 100 -11.52 3.60 4.77
C LEU A 100 -12.22 4.22 3.56
N ILE A 101 -13.42 4.76 3.78
CA ILE A 101 -14.24 5.51 2.80
C ILE A 101 -14.59 4.66 1.58
N LEU A 102 -15.84 4.19 1.49
CA LEU A 102 -16.31 3.48 0.30
C LEU A 102 -17.04 4.43 -0.63
N ILE A 103 -16.48 4.66 -1.82
CA ILE A 103 -17.11 5.43 -2.89
C ILE A 103 -17.73 4.48 -3.91
N LYS A 104 -19.00 4.66 -4.24
CA LYS A 104 -19.72 3.83 -5.22
C LYS A 104 -20.38 4.71 -6.31
N PRO A 105 -20.01 4.56 -7.59
CA PRO A 105 -20.77 5.15 -8.69
C PRO A 105 -22.08 4.37 -8.90
N PHE A 106 -23.15 5.07 -9.29
CA PHE A 106 -24.44 4.43 -9.53
C PHE A 106 -25.23 5.08 -10.68
N LEU A 107 -26.10 4.27 -11.29
CA LEU A 107 -27.22 4.73 -12.12
C LEU A 107 -28.53 4.73 -11.33
N GLY A 108 -29.50 5.53 -11.77
CA GLY A 108 -30.77 5.75 -11.10
C GLY A 108 -30.67 6.80 -9.99
N LYS A 109 -31.66 6.80 -9.09
CA LYS A 109 -31.78 7.79 -8.00
C LYS A 109 -30.95 7.47 -6.76
N THR A 110 -30.64 6.20 -6.54
CA THR A 110 -29.98 5.72 -5.31
C THR A 110 -28.90 4.70 -5.63
N ALA A 111 -27.87 4.66 -4.78
CA ALA A 111 -26.77 3.70 -4.89
C ALA A 111 -27.22 2.24 -4.81
N SER A 112 -28.30 1.95 -4.09
CA SER A 112 -28.87 0.60 -3.93
C SER A 112 -29.47 0.02 -5.22
N ALA A 113 -29.91 0.88 -6.15
CA ALA A 113 -30.52 0.45 -7.41
C ALA A 113 -29.49 0.01 -8.47
N SER A 114 -28.20 0.34 -8.27
CA SER A 114 -27.15 0.09 -9.26
C SER A 114 -26.29 -1.12 -8.88
N ASN A 115 -26.27 -2.12 -9.76
CA ASN A 115 -25.34 -3.23 -9.72
C ASN A 115 -24.07 -2.89 -10.51
N LEU A 116 -22.91 -3.23 -9.94
CA LEU A 116 -21.61 -3.08 -10.60
C LEU A 116 -21.06 -4.48 -10.87
N ILE A 117 -21.30 -5.00 -12.08
CA ILE A 117 -20.81 -6.31 -12.52
C ILE A 117 -19.66 -6.07 -13.50
N LYS A 118 -18.46 -6.53 -13.12
CA LYS A 118 -17.22 -6.36 -13.88
C LYS A 118 -17.34 -7.03 -15.25
N SER A 119 -17.17 -6.25 -16.31
CA SER A 119 -17.04 -6.75 -17.69
C SER A 119 -15.57 -6.93 -18.07
N LYS A 120 -14.73 -5.94 -17.74
CA LYS A 120 -13.28 -5.97 -17.97
C LYS A 120 -12.57 -5.11 -16.93
N GLU A 121 -11.35 -5.47 -16.59
CA GLU A 121 -10.46 -4.65 -15.77
C GLU A 121 -9.05 -4.65 -16.34
N LYS A 122 -8.31 -3.57 -16.05
CA LYS A 122 -6.87 -3.47 -16.30
C LYS A 122 -6.26 -2.61 -15.21
N ALA A 123 -5.03 -2.90 -14.85
CA ALA A 123 -4.34 -2.15 -13.80
C ALA A 123 -2.82 -2.18 -14.03
N SER A 124 -2.16 -1.16 -13.50
CA SER A 124 -0.71 -0.98 -13.52
C SER A 124 -0.30 -0.21 -12.26
N PRO A 125 0.99 -0.10 -11.92
CA PRO A 125 1.42 0.73 -10.79
C PRO A 125 0.81 2.14 -10.86
N GLY A 126 0.08 2.52 -9.81
CA GLY A 126 -0.59 3.82 -9.70
C GLY A 126 -1.89 4.02 -10.48
N TYR A 127 -2.43 2.98 -11.14
CA TYR A 127 -3.62 3.09 -11.97
C TYR A 127 -4.48 1.83 -11.97
N TYR A 128 -5.78 2.03 -11.90
CA TYR A 128 -6.78 0.97 -12.01
C TYR A 128 -7.93 1.42 -12.91
N GLU A 129 -8.41 0.54 -13.79
CA GLU A 129 -9.60 0.76 -14.61
C GLU A 129 -10.49 -0.48 -14.59
N VAL A 130 -11.79 -0.25 -14.47
CA VAL A 130 -12.83 -1.28 -14.59
C VAL A 130 -14.01 -0.75 -15.40
N GLY A 131 -14.50 -1.57 -16.32
CA GLY A 131 -15.77 -1.38 -16.99
C GLY A 131 -16.83 -2.29 -16.38
N PHE A 132 -18.08 -1.81 -16.34
CA PHE A 132 -19.22 -2.56 -15.82
C PHE A 132 -20.26 -2.86 -16.92
N GLU A 133 -21.09 -3.87 -16.70
CA GLU A 133 -22.17 -4.25 -17.63
C GLU A 133 -23.26 -3.16 -17.78
N ASN A 134 -23.33 -2.20 -16.86
CA ASN A 134 -24.25 -1.06 -16.92
C ASN A 134 -23.62 0.18 -17.59
N ASP A 135 -22.58 0.00 -18.38
CA ASP A 135 -21.85 1.02 -19.13
C ASP A 135 -21.13 2.09 -18.30
N ILE A 136 -21.04 1.94 -16.98
CA ILE A 136 -20.13 2.75 -16.16
C ILE A 136 -18.69 2.29 -16.41
N ILE A 137 -17.78 3.24 -16.62
CA ILE A 137 -16.32 3.01 -16.58
C ILE A 137 -15.74 3.83 -15.44
N ALA A 138 -14.96 3.18 -14.59
CA ALA A 138 -14.23 3.82 -13.50
C ALA A 138 -12.73 3.73 -13.75
N ARG A 139 -12.04 4.87 -13.72
CA ARG A 139 -10.58 5.00 -13.80
C ARG A 139 -10.07 5.70 -12.55
N LEU A 140 -9.03 5.15 -11.93
CA LEU A 140 -8.52 5.58 -10.63
C LEU A 140 -7.01 5.81 -10.73
N THR A 141 -6.52 6.88 -10.12
CA THR A 141 -5.08 7.14 -9.99
C THR A 141 -4.77 7.90 -8.70
N VAL A 142 -3.52 7.81 -8.26
CA VAL A 142 -3.00 8.50 -7.06
C VAL A 142 -1.65 9.15 -7.36
N LEU A 143 -1.26 10.15 -6.58
CA LEU A 143 0.06 10.77 -6.57
C LEU A 143 0.32 11.30 -5.15
N GLY A 144 1.20 10.65 -4.41
CA GLY A 144 1.32 10.87 -2.96
C GLY A 144 0.03 10.52 -2.23
N ASN A 145 -0.40 11.40 -1.31
CA ASN A 145 -1.67 11.27 -0.59
C ASN A 145 -2.85 12.00 -1.27
N ALA A 146 -2.73 12.28 -2.58
CA ALA A 146 -3.81 12.81 -3.41
C ALA A 146 -4.18 11.82 -4.52
N GLY A 147 -5.44 11.77 -4.91
CA GLY A 147 -5.93 10.85 -5.93
C GLY A 147 -7.20 11.34 -6.60
N LYS A 148 -7.59 10.63 -7.65
CA LYS A 148 -8.70 11.01 -8.50
C LYS A 148 -9.46 9.79 -9.00
N HIS A 149 -10.78 9.89 -8.95
CA HIS A 149 -11.69 9.03 -9.70
C HIS A 149 -12.10 9.76 -10.96
N LEU A 150 -12.15 9.04 -12.07
CA LEU A 150 -12.68 9.50 -13.34
C LEU A 150 -13.74 8.49 -13.78
N TYR A 151 -15.00 8.93 -13.78
CA TYR A 151 -16.13 8.10 -14.13
C TYR A 151 -16.70 8.53 -15.48
N ASP A 152 -16.84 7.59 -16.41
CA ASP A 152 -17.66 7.77 -17.61
C ASP A 152 -19.02 7.14 -17.34
N TYR A 153 -20.08 7.92 -17.49
CA TYR A 153 -21.45 7.47 -17.30
C TYR A 153 -22.27 7.51 -18.60
N PRO A 154 -23.20 6.56 -18.79
CA PRO A 154 -24.26 6.71 -19.78
C PRO A 154 -25.20 7.89 -19.45
N ALA A 155 -26.06 8.24 -20.41
CA ALA A 155 -27.15 9.17 -20.18
C ALA A 155 -28.19 8.58 -19.22
N GLY A 156 -28.90 9.44 -18.48
CA GLY A 156 -29.86 9.06 -17.45
C GLY A 156 -29.48 9.53 -16.05
N GLU A 157 -30.36 9.25 -15.09
CA GLU A 157 -30.14 9.53 -13.66
C GLU A 157 -28.91 8.77 -13.15
N LYS A 158 -28.06 9.46 -12.39
CA LYS A 158 -26.78 8.93 -11.92
C LYS A 158 -26.23 9.74 -10.77
N GLY A 159 -25.25 9.14 -10.09
CA GLY A 159 -24.54 9.81 -9.02
C GLY A 159 -23.38 9.01 -8.47
N VAL A 160 -22.87 9.49 -7.34
CA VAL A 160 -21.88 8.82 -6.52
C VAL A 160 -22.34 8.83 -5.07
N SER A 161 -22.15 7.72 -4.36
CA SER A 161 -22.35 7.66 -2.91
C SER A 161 -21.03 7.46 -2.18
N VAL A 162 -20.97 7.94 -0.95
CA VAL A 162 -19.86 7.78 -0.01
C VAL A 162 -20.40 7.14 1.26
N ASP A 163 -19.74 6.08 1.73
CA ASP A 163 -19.91 5.51 3.06
C ASP A 163 -18.68 5.86 3.90
N LEU A 164 -18.85 6.73 4.89
CA LEU A 164 -17.79 7.13 5.82
C LEU A 164 -17.60 6.12 6.96
N SER A 165 -18.54 5.17 7.13
CA SER A 165 -18.46 4.10 8.12
C SER A 165 -17.79 2.82 7.61
N HIS A 166 -17.38 2.79 6.33
CA HIS A 166 -16.70 1.64 5.78
C HIS A 166 -15.25 1.54 6.28
N ALA A 167 -14.91 0.38 6.81
CA ALA A 167 -13.55 -0.06 7.09
C ALA A 167 -13.51 -1.59 6.98
N PHE A 168 -12.36 -2.15 6.57
CA PHE A 168 -12.20 -3.60 6.53
C PHE A 168 -12.35 -4.19 7.94
N SER A 169 -12.82 -5.44 7.97
CA SER A 169 -12.81 -6.27 9.19
C SER A 169 -13.62 -5.67 10.35
N ASN A 170 -14.68 -4.92 10.04
CA ASN A 170 -15.47 -4.16 11.02
C ASN A 170 -14.59 -3.23 11.89
N GLY A 171 -13.60 -2.60 11.25
CA GLY A 171 -12.62 -1.75 11.90
C GLY A 171 -13.11 -0.33 12.22
N PHE A 172 -14.27 0.10 11.72
CA PHE A 172 -14.79 1.44 11.93
C PHE A 172 -15.07 1.70 13.42
N LEU A 173 -14.71 2.90 13.91
CA LEU A 173 -14.94 3.33 15.29
C LEU A 173 -15.80 4.59 15.36
N ALA A 174 -15.37 5.65 14.67
CA ALA A 174 -16.06 6.94 14.70
C ALA A 174 -15.64 7.78 13.49
N GLU A 175 -16.49 8.73 13.12
CA GLU A 175 -16.16 9.77 12.14
C GLU A 175 -16.83 11.09 12.51
N GLU A 176 -16.29 12.17 11.97
CA GLU A 176 -16.94 13.47 11.93
C GLU A 176 -16.68 14.09 10.56
N HIS A 177 -17.69 14.73 9.99
CA HIS A 177 -17.61 15.33 8.67
C HIS A 177 -18.30 16.69 8.60
N GLN A 178 -17.92 17.44 7.58
CA GLN A 178 -18.55 18.70 7.18
C GLN A 178 -18.73 18.73 5.67
N ILE A 179 -19.84 19.32 5.24
CA ILE A 179 -20.15 19.58 3.84
C ILE A 179 -20.05 21.09 3.59
N LYS A 180 -19.26 21.48 2.60
CA LYS A 180 -19.18 22.86 2.12
C LYS A 180 -19.23 22.88 0.60
N ASN A 181 -20.39 23.23 0.05
CA ASN A 181 -20.66 23.19 -1.40
C ASN A 181 -20.38 21.79 -1.98
N ASN A 182 -19.41 21.69 -2.89
CA ASN A 182 -18.95 20.48 -3.57
C ASN A 182 -17.92 19.67 -2.78
N VAL A 183 -17.62 20.06 -1.54
CA VAL A 183 -16.58 19.45 -0.71
C VAL A 183 -17.20 18.70 0.47
N LEU A 184 -16.72 17.47 0.68
CA LEU A 184 -16.93 16.65 1.86
C LEU A 184 -15.56 16.44 2.53
N SER A 185 -15.43 16.80 3.81
CA SER A 185 -14.15 16.71 4.52
C SER A 185 -14.38 16.33 5.98
N GLY A 186 -13.40 15.68 6.61
CA GLY A 186 -13.59 15.15 7.95
C GLY A 186 -12.44 14.29 8.44
N TRP A 187 -12.71 13.49 9.46
CA TRP A 187 -11.80 12.47 9.98
C TRP A 187 -12.52 11.16 10.27
N ILE A 188 -11.80 10.04 10.18
CA ILE A 188 -12.28 8.70 10.53
C ILE A 188 -11.28 8.05 11.48
N ASP A 189 -11.77 7.53 12.60
CA ASP A 189 -11.05 6.61 13.49
C ASP A 189 -11.39 5.18 13.10
N ALA A 190 -10.34 4.35 12.99
CA ALA A 190 -10.49 2.93 12.75
C ALA A 190 -9.48 2.11 13.54
N LYS A 191 -9.83 0.86 13.82
CA LYS A 191 -8.92 -0.14 14.38
C LYS A 191 -7.79 -0.43 13.41
N THR A 192 -6.61 -0.65 13.95
CA THR A 192 -5.46 -1.16 13.19
C THR A 192 -5.59 -2.66 12.93
N THR A 193 -4.59 -3.23 12.25
CA THR A 193 -4.50 -4.68 11.98
C THR A 193 -4.63 -5.52 13.25
N CYS A 194 -5.32 -6.67 13.13
CA CYS A 194 -5.64 -7.56 14.24
C CYS A 194 -6.49 -6.92 15.36
N SER A 195 -7.09 -5.75 15.12
CA SER A 195 -7.84 -4.98 16.12
C SER A 195 -7.04 -4.56 17.36
N VAL A 196 -5.71 -4.45 17.24
CA VAL A 196 -4.82 -4.05 18.33
C VAL A 196 -4.29 -2.64 18.11
N GLY A 197 -5.07 -1.65 18.57
CA GLY A 197 -4.78 -0.23 18.38
C GLY A 197 -5.83 0.47 17.52
N LYS A 198 -5.66 1.78 17.34
CA LYS A 198 -6.47 2.60 16.44
C LYS A 198 -5.64 3.69 15.79
N TYR A 199 -6.08 4.13 14.62
CA TYR A 199 -5.49 5.23 13.87
C TYR A 199 -6.57 6.18 13.37
N ARG A 200 -6.18 7.44 13.13
CA ARG A 200 -7.05 8.47 12.56
C ARG A 200 -6.55 8.87 11.17
N SER A 201 -7.47 8.91 10.20
CA SER A 201 -7.21 9.51 8.88
C SER A 201 -8.10 10.73 8.69
N TYR A 202 -7.49 11.83 8.24
CA TYR A 202 -8.20 13.02 7.79
C TYR A 202 -8.37 12.96 6.27
N TYR A 203 -9.48 13.50 5.75
CA TYR A 203 -9.78 13.43 4.33
C TYR A 203 -10.38 14.73 3.79
N TYR A 204 -10.20 14.92 2.48
CA TYR A 204 -10.80 15.99 1.70
C TYR A 204 -11.25 15.43 0.34
N ILE A 205 -12.56 15.41 0.09
CA ILE A 205 -13.17 14.89 -1.13
C ILE A 205 -13.88 16.05 -1.84
N GLU A 206 -13.53 16.30 -3.10
CA GLU A 206 -14.04 17.41 -3.90
C GLU A 206 -14.67 16.90 -5.20
N LEU A 207 -15.95 17.23 -5.39
CA LEU A 207 -16.70 17.03 -6.63
C LEU A 207 -16.53 18.23 -7.57
N PRO A 208 -16.99 18.15 -8.84
CA PRO A 208 -17.02 19.31 -9.72
C PRO A 208 -17.93 20.42 -9.17
N GLN A 209 -17.63 21.67 -9.54
CA GLN A 209 -18.42 22.84 -9.11
C GLN A 209 -19.89 22.72 -9.54
N GLY A 210 -20.79 23.19 -8.68
CA GLY A 210 -22.25 23.13 -8.91
C GLY A 210 -22.91 21.81 -8.52
N ILE A 211 -22.14 20.84 -8.04
CA ILE A 211 -22.67 19.60 -7.45
C ILE A 211 -22.52 19.70 -5.92
N SER A 212 -23.54 19.29 -5.19
CA SER A 212 -23.54 19.29 -3.71
C SER A 212 -23.78 17.90 -3.16
N TRP A 213 -23.16 17.61 -2.02
CA TRP A 213 -23.43 16.41 -1.24
C TRP A 213 -24.76 16.51 -0.50
N GLN A 214 -25.44 15.38 -0.37
CA GLN A 214 -26.67 15.21 0.40
C GLN A 214 -26.49 14.05 1.36
N GLU A 215 -26.79 14.29 2.64
CA GLU A 215 -26.82 13.23 3.64
C GLU A 215 -27.98 12.27 3.38
N SER A 216 -27.71 10.98 3.52
CA SER A 216 -28.69 9.90 3.43
C SER A 216 -28.83 9.10 4.74
N GLY A 217 -28.20 9.59 5.82
CA GLY A 217 -28.19 8.97 7.15
C GLY A 217 -27.14 7.87 7.31
N ASN A 218 -26.88 7.43 8.55
CA ASN A 218 -25.93 6.34 8.87
C ASN A 218 -24.54 6.51 8.22
N HIS A 219 -23.94 7.70 8.30
CA HIS A 219 -22.63 8.01 7.72
C HIS A 219 -22.58 7.93 6.17
N MET A 220 -23.74 7.83 5.52
CA MET A 220 -23.87 7.75 4.07
C MET A 220 -24.21 9.11 3.46
N LEU A 221 -23.50 9.47 2.39
CA LEU A 221 -23.77 10.65 1.59
C LEU A 221 -23.91 10.29 0.12
N GLN A 222 -24.62 11.10 -0.65
CA GLN A 222 -24.69 10.96 -2.10
C GLN A 222 -24.71 12.32 -2.80
N ALA A 223 -24.26 12.33 -4.05
CA ALA A 223 -24.39 13.44 -4.96
C ALA A 223 -24.91 12.93 -6.30
N THR A 224 -25.91 13.62 -6.87
CA THR A 224 -26.47 13.30 -8.19
C THR A 224 -25.93 14.26 -9.25
N PHE A 225 -25.84 13.77 -10.48
CA PHE A 225 -25.29 14.54 -11.59
C PHE A 225 -26.35 14.82 -12.67
N SER A 226 -26.00 15.67 -13.63
CA SER A 226 -26.83 15.93 -14.81
C SER A 226 -27.16 14.64 -15.56
N ASN A 227 -28.37 14.56 -16.13
CA ASN A 227 -28.80 13.37 -16.89
C ASN A 227 -28.09 13.21 -18.25
N LYS A 228 -27.31 14.19 -18.70
CA LYS A 228 -26.51 14.06 -19.94
C LYS A 228 -25.35 13.09 -19.74
N ALA A 229 -24.91 12.42 -20.81
CA ALA A 229 -23.67 11.64 -20.76
C ALA A 229 -22.53 12.57 -20.36
N GLN A 230 -21.77 12.18 -19.34
CA GLN A 230 -20.79 13.06 -18.73
C GLN A 230 -19.67 12.24 -18.11
N GLN A 231 -18.47 12.78 -18.26
CA GLN A 231 -17.31 12.36 -17.50
C GLN A 231 -17.25 13.17 -16.20
N ILE A 232 -17.16 12.49 -15.06
CA ILE A 232 -17.15 13.10 -13.72
C ILE A 232 -15.83 12.79 -13.03
N GLU A 233 -15.19 13.83 -12.49
CA GLU A 233 -14.00 13.71 -11.66
C GLU A 233 -14.36 13.84 -10.18
N VAL A 234 -13.79 12.97 -9.33
CA VAL A 234 -13.81 13.12 -7.87
C VAL A 234 -12.38 13.20 -7.39
N ASN A 235 -11.99 14.35 -6.84
CA ASN A 235 -10.67 14.53 -6.24
C ASN A 235 -10.72 14.06 -4.78
N VAL A 236 -9.70 13.34 -4.33
CA VAL A 236 -9.58 12.84 -2.97
C VAL A 236 -8.19 13.12 -2.45
N ALA A 237 -8.07 13.53 -1.19
CA ALA A 237 -6.80 13.61 -0.50
C ALA A 237 -6.94 13.12 0.95
N LEU A 238 -5.86 12.55 1.47
CA LEU A 238 -5.74 12.10 2.86
C LEU A 238 -4.60 12.82 3.57
N SER A 239 -4.68 12.88 4.89
CA SER A 239 -3.60 13.32 5.77
C SER A 239 -3.67 12.55 7.10
N SER A 240 -2.52 12.33 7.73
CA SER A 240 -2.41 11.84 9.11
C SER A 240 -2.40 12.97 10.15
N VAL A 241 -2.47 14.22 9.72
CA VAL A 241 -2.29 15.41 10.56
C VAL A 241 -3.59 16.16 10.80
N SER A 242 -4.27 16.61 9.73
CA SER A 242 -5.47 17.44 9.83
C SER A 242 -6.28 17.51 8.54
N ILE A 243 -7.51 18.06 8.64
CA ILE A 243 -8.35 18.37 7.47
C ILE A 243 -7.69 19.41 6.57
N ASP A 244 -7.05 20.43 7.16
CA ASP A 244 -6.38 21.49 6.39
C ASP A 244 -5.18 20.94 5.61
N ALA A 245 -4.41 20.04 6.21
CA ALA A 245 -3.32 19.35 5.50
C ALA A 245 -3.84 18.45 4.36
N ALA A 246 -4.95 17.73 4.56
CA ALA A 246 -5.59 16.98 3.49
C ALA A 246 -6.07 17.91 2.35
N LYS A 247 -6.61 19.09 2.69
CA LYS A 247 -7.01 20.12 1.73
C LYS A 247 -5.83 20.69 0.95
N GLU A 248 -4.70 20.95 1.60
CA GLU A 248 -3.48 21.44 0.92
C GLU A 248 -2.89 20.38 -0.02
N THR A 249 -3.05 19.10 0.35
CA THR A 249 -2.59 17.95 -0.45
C THR A 249 -3.44 17.74 -1.72
N ILE A 250 -4.68 18.24 -1.79
CA ILE A 250 -5.60 17.98 -2.91
C ILE A 250 -4.98 18.36 -4.26
N ASN A 251 -5.04 17.45 -5.23
CA ASN A 251 -4.44 17.66 -6.55
C ASN A 251 -5.52 17.82 -7.63
N ARG A 252 -5.59 19.02 -8.22
CA ARG A 252 -6.58 19.38 -9.26
C ARG A 252 -6.03 19.29 -10.68
N ASN A 253 -4.82 18.76 -10.88
CA ASN A 253 -4.30 18.51 -12.22
C ASN A 253 -5.13 17.44 -12.95
N LYS A 254 -4.99 17.39 -14.28
CA LYS A 254 -5.69 16.41 -15.14
C LYS A 254 -5.36 14.97 -14.73
N PHE A 255 -6.32 14.07 -14.85
CA PHE A 255 -6.16 12.64 -14.52
C PHE A 255 -4.90 12.02 -15.15
N GLU A 256 -4.70 12.24 -16.45
CA GLU A 256 -3.56 11.70 -17.20
C GLU A 256 -2.22 12.24 -16.70
N SER A 257 -2.21 13.46 -16.14
CA SER A 257 -1.01 14.05 -15.54
C SER A 257 -0.61 13.33 -14.26
N LEU A 258 -1.56 13.03 -13.37
CA LEU A 258 -1.31 12.27 -12.14
C LEU A 258 -0.84 10.86 -12.49
N GLN A 259 -1.55 10.19 -13.39
CA GLN A 259 -1.22 8.84 -13.86
C GLN A 259 0.22 8.78 -14.42
N LYS A 260 0.57 9.74 -15.29
CA LYS A 260 1.90 9.80 -15.89
C LYS A 260 2.99 10.06 -14.86
N GLN A 261 2.78 11.02 -13.95
CA GLN A 261 3.75 11.34 -12.90
C GLN A 261 3.97 10.14 -11.97
N ASN A 262 2.89 9.48 -11.53
CA ASN A 262 3.00 8.28 -10.70
C ASN A 262 3.77 7.15 -11.41
N SER A 263 3.47 6.90 -12.69
CA SER A 263 4.19 5.89 -13.49
C SER A 263 5.69 6.20 -13.64
N VAL A 264 6.08 7.48 -13.70
CA VAL A 264 7.48 7.90 -13.71
C VAL A 264 8.15 7.63 -12.37
N GLU A 265 7.48 7.92 -11.25
CA GLU A 265 8.02 7.67 -9.90
C GLU A 265 8.22 6.18 -9.63
N TRP A 266 7.23 5.33 -9.93
CA TRP A 266 7.40 3.88 -9.83
C TRP A 266 8.52 3.38 -10.72
N ASN A 267 8.58 3.84 -11.97
CA ASN A 267 9.64 3.40 -12.88
C ASN A 267 11.03 3.78 -12.36
N THR A 268 11.17 4.96 -11.79
CA THR A 268 12.44 5.44 -11.22
C THR A 268 12.89 4.54 -10.08
N LEU A 269 12.00 4.16 -9.17
CA LEU A 269 12.32 3.28 -8.05
C LEU A 269 12.57 1.83 -8.49
N LEU A 270 11.76 1.29 -9.40
CA LEU A 270 11.94 -0.07 -9.92
C LEU A 270 13.23 -0.19 -10.75
N SER A 271 13.68 0.90 -11.39
CA SER A 271 14.95 0.93 -12.13
C SER A 271 16.20 0.93 -11.24
N ARG A 272 16.06 0.94 -9.90
CA ARG A 272 17.20 0.83 -8.97
C ARG A 272 17.90 -0.53 -9.04
N ILE A 273 17.19 -1.56 -9.50
CA ILE A 273 17.77 -2.88 -9.75
C ILE A 273 17.50 -3.25 -11.22
N ALA A 274 18.57 -3.39 -11.99
CA ALA A 274 18.50 -3.95 -13.33
C ALA A 274 18.45 -5.48 -13.23
N VAL A 275 17.47 -6.09 -13.91
CA VAL A 275 17.34 -7.56 -13.99
C VAL A 275 17.62 -8.01 -15.42
N GLU A 276 18.52 -8.98 -15.55
CA GLU A 276 18.80 -9.67 -16.81
C GLU A 276 18.22 -11.09 -16.75
N GLY A 277 17.80 -11.63 -17.90
CA GLY A 277 17.21 -12.96 -17.99
C GLY A 277 15.86 -12.97 -18.71
N ASN A 278 15.03 -13.97 -18.45
CA ASN A 278 13.74 -14.11 -19.12
C ASN A 278 12.70 -13.09 -18.60
N LEU A 279 11.71 -12.80 -19.45
CA LEU A 279 10.63 -11.83 -19.19
C LEU A 279 9.78 -12.21 -17.97
N GLU A 280 9.52 -13.50 -17.77
CA GLU A 280 8.67 -13.99 -16.68
C GLU A 280 9.30 -13.74 -15.31
N ASN A 281 10.58 -14.08 -15.15
CA ASN A 281 11.34 -13.83 -13.93
C ASN A 281 11.48 -12.33 -13.66
N ALA A 282 11.71 -11.52 -14.70
CA ALA A 282 11.76 -10.08 -14.57
C ALA A 282 10.40 -9.50 -14.13
N SER A 283 9.30 -9.97 -14.71
CA SER A 283 7.94 -9.56 -14.32
C SER A 283 7.63 -9.93 -12.87
N LEU A 284 7.95 -11.16 -12.46
CA LEU A 284 7.78 -11.59 -11.07
C LEU A 284 8.63 -10.74 -10.12
N PHE A 285 9.91 -10.52 -10.44
CA PHE A 285 10.82 -9.71 -9.64
C PHE A 285 10.28 -8.28 -9.45
N TYR A 286 9.95 -7.57 -10.52
CA TYR A 286 9.46 -6.20 -10.42
C TYR A 286 8.10 -6.12 -9.74
N SER A 287 7.25 -7.15 -9.88
CA SER A 287 5.99 -7.24 -9.16
C SER A 287 6.19 -7.36 -7.66
N LEU A 288 7.14 -8.18 -7.21
CA LEU A 288 7.47 -8.32 -5.79
C LEU A 288 8.18 -7.08 -5.23
N MET A 289 9.12 -6.50 -5.99
CA MET A 289 9.80 -5.24 -5.62
C MET A 289 8.83 -4.06 -5.52
N TYR A 290 7.80 -4.01 -6.37
CA TYR A 290 6.71 -3.03 -6.25
C TYR A 290 6.01 -3.13 -4.88
N ARG A 291 5.71 -4.34 -4.41
CA ARG A 291 5.05 -4.56 -3.11
C ARG A 291 5.87 -4.08 -1.93
N THR A 292 7.21 -4.16 -1.99
CA THR A 292 8.08 -3.75 -0.87
C THR A 292 8.09 -2.25 -0.61
N MET A 293 7.56 -1.44 -1.53
CA MET A 293 7.54 0.03 -1.44
C MET A 293 6.12 0.58 -1.27
N GLN A 294 5.11 -0.26 -1.04
CA GLN A 294 3.76 0.20 -0.69
C GLN A 294 3.64 0.59 0.80
N SER A 295 4.58 0.16 1.63
CA SER A 295 4.76 0.56 3.03
C SER A 295 6.26 0.65 3.37
N PRO A 296 6.66 1.38 4.42
CA PRO A 296 5.84 2.23 5.31
C PRO A 296 5.29 3.48 4.61
N TYR A 297 4.38 4.21 5.26
CA TYR A 297 3.76 5.42 4.73
C TYR A 297 4.47 6.68 5.22
N MET A 298 4.67 7.64 4.32
CA MET A 298 5.08 8.99 4.68
C MET A 298 3.90 9.73 5.35
N ILE A 299 4.09 10.13 6.60
CA ILE A 299 3.07 10.76 7.47
C ILE A 299 3.36 12.23 7.78
N SER A 300 4.54 12.73 7.39
CA SER A 300 4.85 14.15 7.48
C SER A 300 4.31 14.91 6.28
N GLU A 301 3.73 16.07 6.55
CA GLU A 301 3.32 17.05 5.54
C GLU A 301 4.55 17.74 4.91
N ALA A 302 4.32 18.50 3.84
CA ALA A 302 5.38 19.20 3.11
C ALA A 302 6.16 20.22 3.99
N ASP A 303 5.50 20.78 5.00
CA ASP A 303 6.13 21.70 5.96
C ASP A 303 6.88 20.98 7.11
N GLY A 304 6.85 19.65 7.13
CA GLY A 304 7.50 18.80 8.12
C GLY A 304 6.63 18.45 9.34
N THR A 305 5.39 18.92 9.40
CA THR A 305 4.47 18.59 10.51
C THR A 305 4.02 17.13 10.42
N TYR A 306 3.97 16.43 11.56
CA TYR A 306 3.48 15.04 11.65
C TYR A 306 2.86 14.78 13.02
N ARG A 307 2.16 13.64 13.17
CA ARG A 307 1.70 13.14 14.48
C ARG A 307 2.58 11.99 14.96
N SER A 308 2.99 12.04 16.23
CA SER A 308 3.67 10.91 16.87
C SER A 308 2.68 9.80 17.24
N THR A 309 3.17 8.63 17.68
CA THR A 309 2.33 7.52 18.16
C THR A 309 1.62 7.80 19.50
N LYS A 310 1.86 8.98 20.10
CA LYS A 310 1.08 9.55 21.21
C LYS A 310 -0.10 10.42 20.73
N GLY A 311 -0.19 10.71 19.43
CA GLY A 311 -1.18 11.61 18.84
C GLY A 311 -0.78 13.09 18.86
N GLU A 312 0.41 13.41 19.39
CA GLU A 312 0.92 14.77 19.53
C GLU A 312 1.45 15.30 18.20
N LEU A 313 1.20 16.58 17.92
CA LEU A 313 1.79 17.26 16.77
C LEU A 313 3.28 17.51 17.02
N GLN A 314 4.09 17.16 16.04
CA GLN A 314 5.54 17.29 16.03
C GLN A 314 5.97 17.91 14.71
N LYS A 315 7.22 18.39 14.64
CA LYS A 315 7.78 18.98 13.42
C LYS A 315 9.20 18.47 13.18
N SER A 316 9.50 18.14 11.94
CA SER A 316 10.78 17.57 11.52
C SER A 316 11.24 18.18 10.21
N LYS A 317 12.56 18.31 10.02
CA LYS A 317 13.15 18.66 8.71
C LYS A 317 13.29 17.44 7.80
N GLU A 318 13.39 16.25 8.40
CA GLU A 318 13.43 14.97 7.69
C GLU A 318 12.01 14.42 7.53
N PRO A 319 11.68 13.78 6.39
CA PRO A 319 10.41 13.07 6.22
C PRO A 319 10.20 12.03 7.30
N ARG A 320 8.96 11.91 7.79
CA ARG A 320 8.58 10.94 8.83
C ARG A 320 7.66 9.87 8.27
N TYR A 321 7.89 8.65 8.72
CA TYR A 321 7.18 7.44 8.32
C TYR A 321 6.47 6.74 9.50
N ASN A 322 5.40 6.02 9.19
CA ASN A 322 4.69 5.07 10.06
C ASN A 322 4.07 3.96 9.18
N GLY A 323 3.38 2.97 9.75
CA GLY A 323 2.79 1.87 9.00
C GLY A 323 3.65 0.63 9.05
N TRP A 324 3.88 0.14 10.26
CA TRP A 324 4.91 -0.86 10.53
C TRP A 324 4.35 -2.27 10.73
N ALA A 325 5.06 -3.26 10.22
CA ALA A 325 4.92 -4.67 10.57
C ALA A 325 6.32 -5.22 10.90
N ILE A 326 7.02 -4.58 11.85
CA ILE A 326 8.47 -4.77 12.03
C ILE A 326 8.82 -6.22 12.23
N TRP A 327 8.00 -7.00 12.94
CA TRP A 327 8.20 -8.44 13.11
C TRP A 327 8.52 -9.13 11.78
N ASP A 328 7.87 -8.77 10.68
CA ASP A 328 8.20 -9.20 9.33
C ASP A 328 9.27 -8.33 8.67
N ASN A 329 9.12 -7.00 8.73
CA ASN A 329 9.90 -6.07 7.91
C ASN A 329 11.40 -6.08 8.22
N TYR A 330 11.81 -6.36 9.47
CA TYR A 330 13.23 -6.33 9.87
C TYR A 330 14.07 -7.38 9.14
N ARG A 331 13.45 -8.47 8.68
CA ARG A 331 14.13 -9.63 8.10
C ARG A 331 14.66 -9.35 6.69
N THR A 332 13.85 -8.70 5.85
CA THR A 332 14.17 -8.54 4.42
C THR A 332 13.77 -7.17 3.86
N GLN A 333 12.58 -6.65 4.19
CA GLN A 333 12.10 -5.39 3.60
C GLN A 333 12.94 -4.19 4.02
N LEU A 334 13.14 -3.95 5.32
CA LEU A 334 13.91 -2.79 5.80
C LEU A 334 15.40 -2.89 5.40
N PRO A 335 16.05 -4.07 5.47
CA PRO A 335 17.37 -4.25 4.86
C PRO A 335 17.40 -3.90 3.37
N LEU A 336 16.41 -4.34 2.57
CA LEU A 336 16.31 -3.99 1.15
C LEU A 336 16.14 -2.47 0.95
N LEU A 337 15.22 -1.83 1.67
CA LEU A 337 14.96 -0.40 1.56
C LEU A 337 16.18 0.47 1.93
N SER A 338 17.05 -0.03 2.82
CA SER A 338 18.33 0.61 3.12
C SER A 338 19.31 0.67 1.93
N ILE A 339 19.11 -0.20 0.93
CA ILE A 339 19.95 -0.32 -0.27
C ILE A 339 19.31 0.43 -1.45
N ILE A 340 18.01 0.21 -1.70
CA ILE A 340 17.35 0.71 -2.91
C ILE A 340 16.75 2.11 -2.76
N THR A 341 16.53 2.56 -1.53
CA THR A 341 15.94 3.88 -1.20
C THR A 341 16.67 4.56 -0.02
N PRO A 342 18.01 4.67 -0.03
CA PRO A 342 18.77 5.21 1.10
C PRO A 342 18.31 6.63 1.50
N GLU A 343 17.87 7.43 0.53
CA GLU A 343 17.37 8.79 0.74
C GLU A 343 16.06 8.84 1.56
N LYS A 344 15.25 7.79 1.51
CA LYS A 344 14.01 7.66 2.30
C LYS A 344 14.25 6.90 3.59
N TYR A 345 15.15 5.91 3.54
CA TYR A 345 15.47 5.05 4.68
C TYR A 345 15.98 5.84 5.88
N SER A 346 16.75 6.92 5.68
CA SER A 346 17.15 7.81 6.78
C SER A 346 15.95 8.33 7.58
N GLY A 347 14.87 8.76 6.91
CA GLY A 347 13.65 9.21 7.57
C GLY A 347 12.90 8.06 8.27
N MET A 348 12.96 6.84 7.72
CA MET A 348 12.39 5.64 8.35
C MET A 348 13.12 5.30 9.65
N VAL A 349 14.46 5.35 9.65
CA VAL A 349 15.31 5.12 10.84
C VAL A 349 15.02 6.16 11.91
N SER A 350 15.00 7.45 11.53
CA SER A 350 14.65 8.54 12.45
C SER A 350 13.23 8.33 13.04
N SER A 351 12.25 7.90 12.24
CA SER A 351 10.91 7.58 12.72
C SER A 351 10.86 6.40 13.70
N LEU A 352 11.64 5.35 13.46
CA LEU A 352 11.73 4.20 14.37
C LEU A 352 12.35 4.60 15.71
N GLY A 353 13.38 5.44 15.70
CA GLY A 353 13.98 6.01 16.91
C GLY A 353 12.98 6.86 17.71
N ASP A 354 12.24 7.74 17.03
CA ASP A 354 11.22 8.61 17.64
C ASP A 354 10.11 7.84 18.39
N MET A 355 9.82 6.60 17.99
CA MET A 355 8.83 5.77 18.70
C MET A 355 9.24 5.55 20.16
N TYR A 356 10.54 5.40 20.45
CA TYR A 356 11.03 5.20 21.82
C TYR A 356 10.80 6.44 22.69
N HIS A 357 10.96 7.66 22.15
CA HIS A 357 10.57 8.90 22.84
C HIS A 357 9.05 9.01 23.04
N SER A 358 8.29 8.42 22.12
CA SER A 358 6.83 8.35 22.18
C SER A 358 6.31 7.16 23.00
N GLY A 359 7.18 6.43 23.70
CA GLY A 359 6.77 5.32 24.58
C GLY A 359 6.32 4.08 23.81
N LYS A 360 7.11 3.69 22.79
CA LYS A 360 6.97 2.49 21.95
C LYS A 360 6.36 1.29 22.69
N LYS A 361 5.50 0.57 21.97
CA LYS A 361 4.85 -0.70 22.35
C LYS A 361 5.10 -1.74 21.26
N ASP A 362 5.05 -3.03 21.59
CA ASP A 362 5.28 -4.08 20.60
C ASP A 362 4.18 -4.17 19.54
N TYR A 363 2.98 -3.72 19.87
CA TYR A 363 1.86 -3.56 18.96
C TYR A 363 1.47 -2.09 18.80
N ALA A 364 0.66 -1.81 17.77
CA ALA A 364 0.11 -0.49 17.51
C ALA A 364 -0.57 0.13 18.74
N THR A 365 -0.45 1.46 18.89
CA THR A 365 -1.04 2.21 20.01
C THR A 365 -2.47 2.67 19.73
N GLN A 366 -3.04 3.43 20.67
CA GLN A 366 -4.37 4.02 20.53
C GLN A 366 -4.36 5.36 19.78
N ASN A 367 -3.21 5.84 19.31
CA ASN A 367 -3.09 7.14 18.66
C ASN A 367 -2.14 7.06 17.44
N GLU A 368 -2.16 5.94 16.73
CA GLU A 368 -1.30 5.78 15.56
C GLU A 368 -1.66 6.79 14.46
N PRO A 369 -0.67 7.41 13.79
CA PRO A 369 -0.92 8.32 12.68
C PRO A 369 -1.32 7.58 11.39
N SER A 370 -1.05 6.27 11.31
CA SER A 370 -1.44 5.42 10.19
C SER A 370 -1.63 3.97 10.64
N ASN A 371 -2.12 3.11 9.77
CA ASN A 371 -2.36 1.71 10.10
C ASN A 371 -1.04 0.95 10.33
N THR A 372 -0.84 0.42 11.55
CA THR A 372 0.38 -0.29 12.01
C THR A 372 -0.01 -1.63 12.65
N VAL A 373 0.84 -2.64 12.57
CA VAL A 373 0.64 -3.97 13.20
C VAL A 373 1.49 -4.09 14.46
N ARG A 374 2.81 -4.18 14.26
CA ARG A 374 3.79 -4.61 15.25
C ARG A 374 5.08 -3.80 15.09
N THR A 375 5.72 -3.49 16.20
CA THR A 375 6.99 -2.74 16.25
C THR A 375 8.07 -3.40 17.12
N GLU A 376 7.86 -4.63 17.61
CA GLU A 376 8.96 -5.40 18.21
C GLU A 376 10.13 -5.59 17.23
N HIS A 377 11.33 -5.87 17.74
CA HIS A 377 12.59 -5.94 16.97
C HIS A 377 13.07 -4.62 16.36
N THR A 378 12.48 -3.47 16.72
CA THR A 378 12.97 -2.16 16.25
C THR A 378 14.44 -1.94 16.62
N ILE A 379 14.89 -2.41 17.78
CA ILE A 379 16.30 -2.32 18.21
C ILE A 379 17.27 -2.93 17.18
N VAL A 380 16.89 -4.05 16.57
CA VAL A 380 17.67 -4.71 15.52
C VAL A 380 17.79 -3.82 14.29
N VAL A 381 16.67 -3.24 13.85
CA VAL A 381 16.64 -2.36 12.68
C VAL A 381 17.52 -1.13 12.92
N LEU A 382 17.46 -0.55 14.12
CA LEU A 382 18.29 0.60 14.47
C LEU A 382 19.79 0.24 14.50
N LEU A 383 20.16 -0.94 15.00
CA LEU A 383 21.55 -1.42 14.96
C LEU A 383 22.03 -1.64 13.52
N ASP A 384 21.23 -2.29 12.68
CA ASP A 384 21.56 -2.50 11.26
C ASP A 384 21.78 -1.17 10.53
N ALA A 385 20.86 -0.21 10.74
CA ALA A 385 20.97 1.14 10.20
C ALA A 385 22.26 1.84 10.68
N TYR A 386 22.54 1.81 11.99
CA TYR A 386 23.75 2.39 12.56
C TYR A 386 25.03 1.81 11.94
N ARG A 387 25.11 0.48 11.80
CA ARG A 387 26.24 -0.21 11.17
C ARG A 387 26.43 0.15 9.70
N LYS A 388 25.35 0.49 9.00
CA LYS A 388 25.36 0.99 7.62
C LYS A 388 25.67 2.49 7.52
N GLY A 389 25.91 3.17 8.64
CA GLY A 389 26.27 4.59 8.68
C GLY A 389 25.10 5.56 8.78
N TYR A 390 23.87 5.07 9.01
CA TYR A 390 22.74 5.95 9.28
C TYR A 390 22.81 6.49 10.71
N LYS A 391 22.35 7.72 10.90
CA LYS A 391 22.36 8.36 12.21
C LYS A 391 21.32 7.72 13.13
N VAL A 392 21.76 7.23 14.28
CA VAL A 392 20.90 6.76 15.37
C VAL A 392 21.40 7.36 16.69
N ASP A 393 20.55 8.10 17.40
CA ASP A 393 20.88 8.66 18.70
C ASP A 393 20.53 7.67 19.82
N PHE A 394 21.29 6.59 19.92
CA PHE A 394 21.07 5.56 20.96
C PHE A 394 21.10 6.13 22.37
N LYS A 395 21.92 7.16 22.62
CA LYS A 395 22.02 7.81 23.93
C LYS A 395 20.68 8.39 24.37
N SER A 396 19.95 9.03 23.45
CA SER A 396 18.66 9.65 23.74
C SER A 396 17.55 8.65 24.08
N ILE A 397 17.68 7.39 23.62
CA ILE A 397 16.68 6.32 23.81
C ILE A 397 17.17 5.18 24.72
N ALA A 398 18.30 5.36 25.40
CA ALA A 398 18.99 4.29 26.12
C ALA A 398 18.14 3.62 27.21
N ASP A 399 17.41 4.41 28.00
CA ASP A 399 16.56 3.87 29.06
C ASP A 399 15.36 3.10 28.50
N SER A 400 14.80 3.54 27.37
CA SER A 400 13.72 2.82 26.70
C SER A 400 14.21 1.50 26.10
N LEU A 401 15.42 1.46 25.51
CA LEU A 401 16.04 0.22 25.01
C LEU A 401 16.32 -0.78 26.15
N ARG A 402 16.89 -0.32 27.26
CA ARG A 402 17.11 -1.16 28.46
C ARG A 402 15.78 -1.72 28.98
N LYS A 403 14.75 -0.88 29.05
CA LYS A 403 13.42 -1.29 29.51
C LYS A 403 12.80 -2.34 28.58
N GLU A 404 12.92 -2.18 27.27
CA GLU A 404 12.45 -3.14 26.28
C GLU A 404 13.16 -4.49 26.45
N VAL A 405 14.50 -4.49 26.46
CA VAL A 405 15.30 -5.73 26.56
C VAL A 405 15.10 -6.46 27.88
N ASN A 406 14.97 -5.74 29.00
CA ASN A 406 14.67 -6.32 30.31
C ASN A 406 13.25 -6.93 30.38
N GLY A 407 12.35 -6.53 29.47
CA GLY A 407 10.97 -7.00 29.40
C GLY A 407 10.73 -8.14 28.40
N LEU A 408 11.77 -8.61 27.70
CA LEU A 408 11.65 -9.65 26.67
C LEU A 408 11.12 -10.98 27.23
N ASP A 409 10.36 -11.69 26.40
CA ASP A 409 9.77 -12.98 26.76
C ASP A 409 10.66 -14.15 26.31
N TYR A 410 10.97 -15.06 27.24
CA TYR A 410 11.79 -16.25 27.01
C TYR A 410 11.03 -17.55 27.35
N LYS A 411 9.70 -17.50 27.54
CA LYS A 411 8.92 -18.64 28.06
C LYS A 411 8.71 -19.78 27.06
N ALA A 412 8.85 -19.54 25.77
CA ALA A 412 8.66 -20.53 24.71
C ALA A 412 9.84 -20.52 23.72
N PRO A 413 10.14 -21.64 23.02
CA PRO A 413 11.31 -21.73 22.14
C PRO A 413 11.36 -20.65 21.06
N ASP A 414 10.23 -20.36 20.40
CA ASP A 414 10.11 -19.30 19.41
C ASP A 414 10.42 -17.93 20.01
N LYS A 415 9.84 -17.63 21.18
CA LYS A 415 10.07 -16.37 21.91
C LYS A 415 11.50 -16.24 22.39
N ALA A 416 12.09 -17.30 22.92
CA ALA A 416 13.47 -17.30 23.37
C ALA A 416 14.44 -17.04 22.22
N LEU A 417 14.20 -17.63 21.04
CA LEU A 417 15.01 -17.40 19.84
C LEU A 417 14.90 -15.96 19.35
N GLU A 418 13.69 -15.43 19.22
CA GLU A 418 13.45 -14.05 18.78
C GLU A 418 14.04 -13.03 19.78
N SER A 419 13.75 -13.19 21.08
CA SER A 419 14.25 -12.31 22.14
C SER A 419 15.77 -12.34 22.27
N SER A 420 16.40 -13.50 22.03
CA SER A 420 17.88 -13.59 22.03
C SER A 420 18.52 -12.70 20.96
N TYR A 421 17.83 -12.48 19.83
CA TYR A 421 18.31 -11.60 18.78
C TYR A 421 18.21 -10.12 19.15
N ASP A 422 17.14 -9.72 19.84
CA ASP A 422 17.01 -8.36 20.40
C ASP A 422 18.05 -8.11 21.51
N ALA A 423 18.29 -9.10 22.36
CA ALA A 423 19.32 -9.03 23.41
C ALA A 423 20.73 -8.94 22.82
N TRP A 424 21.03 -9.69 21.76
CA TRP A 424 22.26 -9.53 20.99
C TRP A 424 22.37 -8.13 20.40
N ALA A 425 21.31 -7.60 19.77
CA ALA A 425 21.36 -6.25 19.21
C ALA A 425 21.68 -5.20 20.29
N MET A 426 21.13 -5.36 21.49
CA MET A 426 21.44 -4.50 22.63
C MET A 426 22.92 -4.57 23.05
N SER A 427 23.52 -5.78 23.08
CA SER A 427 24.94 -5.92 23.45
C SER A 427 25.87 -5.24 22.45
N GLU A 428 25.50 -5.22 21.17
CA GLU A 428 26.29 -4.57 20.11
C GLU A 428 26.15 -3.04 20.06
N ILE A 429 25.16 -2.45 20.76
CA ILE A 429 24.95 -0.98 20.79
C ILE A 429 25.84 -0.30 21.85
N TYR A 430 26.07 -0.96 22.99
CA TYR A 430 26.79 -0.38 24.13
C TYR A 430 28.13 -1.07 24.41
N THR A 431 28.66 -1.80 23.43
CA THR A 431 30.05 -2.26 23.38
C THR A 431 30.95 -1.18 22.79
#